data_AF-A0A6M0GFD0-F1
#
_entry.id   AF-A0A6M0GFD0-F1
#
_cell.length_a   1.000
_cell.length_b   1.000
_cell.length_c   1.000
_cell.angle_alpha   90.00
_cell.angle_beta   90.00
_cell.angle_gamma   90.00
#
_symmetry.space_group_name_H-M   'P 1'
#
loop_
_entity.id
_entity.type
_entity.pdbx_description
1 polymer ?
#
loop_
_entity_poly.entity_id
_entity_poly.type
_entity_poly.pdbx_seq_one_letter_code
_entity_poly.pdbx_strand_id
1 'polypeptide(L)'
;MNQTPTTWKVQNPCLTLYAFQLRQSVSQGNQEVMENADQLWEQCVTFGEQRQILILKSLKTELRCYTYDRKQSKYCYNPNNEAQEVTAEEKLDPDDCLELIRKDPKSNQARQLRFHTEPDKDGLRLSGEIYPLRIHDTYALDLTLRYRETVDLIKLSQLNPTNHIQASLGQT
;
A
#
# COMPACT_ATOMS: atom_id res chain seq x y z
N MET A 1 2.98 44.08 -21.70
CA MET A 1 2.53 43.75 -20.34
C MET A 1 2.65 42.24 -20.17
N ASN A 2 3.64 41.77 -19.42
CA ASN A 2 3.82 40.35 -19.15
C ASN A 2 2.92 40.00 -17.97
N GLN A 3 1.70 39.53 -18.24
CA GLN A 3 0.91 38.87 -17.21
C GLN A 3 1.61 37.55 -16.90
N THR A 4 2.26 37.47 -15.75
CA THR A 4 2.71 36.19 -15.20
C THR A 4 1.48 35.28 -15.11
N PRO A 5 1.53 34.05 -15.66
CA PRO A 5 0.37 33.17 -15.64
C PRO A 5 -0.03 32.92 -14.19
N THR A 6 -1.31 33.13 -13.88
CA THR A 6 -1.86 32.89 -12.55
C THR A 6 -1.60 31.44 -12.18
N THR A 7 -0.80 31.22 -11.12
CA THR A 7 -0.57 29.88 -10.59
C THR A 7 -1.85 29.42 -9.89
N TRP A 8 -2.52 28.45 -10.51
CA TRP A 8 -3.72 27.84 -9.96
C TRP A 8 -3.34 27.06 -8.70
N LYS A 9 -4.16 27.21 -7.65
CA LYS A 9 -3.97 26.54 -6.37
C LYS A 9 -5.18 25.69 -6.04
N VAL A 10 -4.94 24.58 -5.34
CA VAL A 10 -5.97 23.64 -4.90
C VAL A 10 -5.84 23.45 -3.40
N GLN A 11 -6.95 23.53 -2.69
CA GLN A 11 -7.02 23.32 -1.26
C GLN A 11 -7.32 21.86 -0.94
N ASN A 12 -6.61 21.27 0.02
CA ASN A 12 -6.83 19.90 0.51
C ASN A 12 -6.87 18.83 -0.59
N PRO A 13 -5.94 18.83 -1.56
CA PRO A 13 -5.98 17.83 -2.61
C PRO A 13 -5.74 16.43 -2.05
N CYS A 14 -6.44 15.46 -2.62
CA CYS A 14 -6.42 14.07 -2.22
C CYS A 14 -6.53 13.18 -3.46
N LEU A 15 -5.72 12.11 -3.52
CA LEU A 15 -5.81 11.09 -4.55
C LEU A 15 -5.75 9.71 -3.89
N THR A 16 -6.62 8.80 -4.32
CA THR A 16 -6.62 7.40 -3.89
C THR A 16 -6.34 6.51 -5.09
N LEU A 17 -5.30 5.68 -4.99
CA LEU A 17 -5.01 4.59 -5.92
C LEU A 17 -5.67 3.32 -5.40
N TYR A 18 -6.44 2.68 -6.26
CA TYR A 18 -6.89 1.30 -6.11
C TYR A 18 -6.05 0.43 -7.06
N ALA A 19 -5.32 -0.54 -6.51
CA ALA A 19 -4.44 -1.43 -7.28
C ALA A 19 -4.72 -2.89 -6.95
N PHE A 20 -4.68 -3.75 -7.97
CA PHE A 20 -5.00 -5.17 -7.85
C PHE A 20 -3.91 -6.03 -8.49
N GLN A 21 -3.36 -6.96 -7.72
CA GLN A 21 -2.30 -7.87 -8.14
C GLN A 21 -2.76 -9.31 -7.95
N LEU A 22 -2.74 -10.09 -9.02
CA LEU A 22 -3.07 -11.51 -8.93
C LEU A 22 -2.04 -12.22 -8.04
N ARG A 23 -2.52 -12.90 -6.99
CA ARG A 23 -1.70 -13.67 -6.04
C ARG A 23 -1.63 -15.13 -6.44
N GLN A 24 -2.73 -15.72 -6.90
CA GLN A 24 -2.77 -17.13 -7.31
C GLN A 24 -3.05 -17.27 -8.80
N SER A 25 -2.40 -18.24 -9.43
CA SER A 25 -2.60 -18.51 -10.85
C SER A 25 -4.00 -19.10 -11.09
N VAL A 26 -4.78 -18.46 -11.96
CA VAL A 26 -6.09 -18.96 -12.41
C VAL A 26 -5.94 -20.21 -13.28
N SER A 27 -4.81 -20.36 -13.98
CA SER A 27 -4.58 -21.44 -14.95
C SER A 27 -4.04 -22.74 -14.34
N GLN A 28 -3.45 -22.69 -13.13
CA GLN A 28 -2.82 -23.85 -12.47
C GLN A 28 -3.64 -24.43 -11.31
N GLY A 29 -4.91 -24.03 -11.17
CA GLY A 29 -5.84 -24.60 -10.20
C GLY A 29 -5.57 -24.15 -8.77
N ASN A 30 -6.05 -22.95 -8.40
CA ASN A 30 -6.31 -22.41 -7.05
C ASN A 30 -5.28 -22.57 -5.91
N GLN A 31 -4.10 -23.16 -6.13
CA GLN A 31 -3.17 -23.48 -5.04
C GLN A 31 -1.77 -22.89 -5.22
N GLU A 32 -1.35 -22.57 -6.45
CA GLU A 32 -0.01 -22.04 -6.70
C GLU A 32 0.00 -20.50 -6.64
N VAL A 33 0.82 -19.96 -5.73
CA VAL A 33 1.10 -18.52 -5.64
C VAL A 33 2.03 -18.13 -6.77
N MET A 34 1.71 -17.04 -7.46
CA MET A 34 2.55 -16.54 -8.56
C MET A 34 3.91 -16.08 -8.04
N GLU A 35 4.97 -16.26 -8.83
CA GLU A 35 6.33 -15.83 -8.46
C GLU A 35 6.43 -14.33 -8.16
N ASN A 36 5.60 -13.52 -8.81
CA ASN A 36 5.52 -12.07 -8.63
C ASN A 36 4.31 -11.60 -7.80
N ALA A 37 3.69 -12.49 -7.02
CA ALA A 37 2.52 -12.16 -6.23
C ALA A 37 2.76 -10.98 -5.25
N ASP A 38 3.98 -10.82 -4.74
CA ASP A 38 4.36 -9.77 -3.80
C ASP A 38 4.79 -8.45 -4.45
N GLN A 39 4.82 -8.39 -5.79
CA GLN A 39 5.31 -7.24 -6.56
C GLN A 39 4.59 -5.93 -6.17
N LEU A 40 3.30 -5.98 -5.89
CA LEU A 40 2.52 -4.82 -5.43
C LEU A 40 3.10 -4.22 -4.14
N TRP A 41 3.49 -5.07 -3.20
CA TRP A 41 4.06 -4.65 -1.92
C TRP A 41 5.49 -4.14 -2.07
N GLU A 42 6.30 -4.78 -2.92
CA GLU A 42 7.65 -4.31 -3.26
C GLU A 42 7.63 -2.91 -3.91
N GLN A 43 6.65 -2.66 -4.78
CA GLN A 43 6.44 -1.34 -5.37
C GLN A 43 6.03 -0.30 -4.32
N CYS A 44 5.18 -0.65 -3.36
CA CYS A 44 4.86 0.25 -2.23
C CYS A 44 6.10 0.60 -1.40
N VAL A 45 6.97 -0.38 -1.11
CA VAL A 45 8.23 -0.16 -0.38
C VAL A 45 9.14 0.79 -1.17
N THR A 46 9.32 0.53 -2.46
CA THR A 46 10.11 1.36 -3.38
C THR A 46 9.58 2.80 -3.42
N PHE A 47 8.25 2.96 -3.53
CA PHE A 47 7.60 4.27 -3.48
C PHE A 47 7.84 4.98 -2.14
N GLY A 48 7.75 4.24 -1.02
CA GLY A 48 8.06 4.75 0.32
C GLY A 48 9.50 5.23 0.46
N GLU A 49 10.46 4.52 -0.13
CA GLU A 49 11.87 4.92 -0.15
C GLU A 49 12.08 6.25 -0.90
N GLN A 50 11.53 6.34 -2.11
CA GLN A 50 11.63 7.54 -2.96
C GLN A 50 10.98 8.77 -2.32
N ARG A 51 9.82 8.57 -1.66
CA ARG A 51 9.03 9.64 -1.04
C ARG A 51 9.35 9.91 0.43
N GLN A 52 10.30 9.16 0.99
CA GLN A 52 10.64 9.24 2.42
C GLN A 52 9.44 8.97 3.36
N ILE A 53 8.52 8.09 2.94
CA ILE A 53 7.35 7.67 3.74
C ILE A 53 7.74 6.45 4.56
N LEU A 54 8.07 6.66 5.85
CA LEU A 54 8.62 5.63 6.72
C LEU A 54 7.77 4.36 6.77
N ILE A 55 6.44 4.48 6.92
CA ILE A 55 5.56 3.31 7.05
C ILE A 55 5.56 2.45 5.80
N LEU A 56 5.72 3.05 4.62
CA LEU A 56 5.77 2.32 3.35
C LEU A 56 7.12 1.64 3.18
N LYS A 57 8.23 2.29 3.60
CA LYS A 57 9.55 1.65 3.63
C LYS A 57 9.57 0.40 4.52
N SER A 58 8.88 0.47 5.65
CA SER A 58 8.77 -0.65 6.59
C SER A 58 7.55 -1.53 6.32
N LEU A 59 6.84 -1.41 5.20
CA LEU A 59 5.54 -2.07 5.01
C LEU A 59 5.58 -3.59 5.26
N LYS A 60 6.67 -4.26 4.90
CA LYS A 60 6.86 -5.70 5.14
C LYS A 60 6.79 -6.10 6.63
N THR A 61 7.14 -5.19 7.54
CA THR A 61 7.01 -5.40 9.00
C THR A 61 5.57 -5.39 9.47
N GLU A 62 4.67 -4.84 8.67
CA GLU A 62 3.25 -4.71 8.99
C GLU A 62 2.38 -5.76 8.28
N LEU A 63 2.86 -6.36 7.18
CA LEU A 63 2.09 -7.29 6.35
C LEU A 63 2.17 -8.76 6.80
N ARG A 64 1.03 -9.41 7.03
CA ARG A 64 0.87 -10.85 7.37
C ARG A 64 1.53 -11.78 6.34
N CYS A 65 1.62 -11.38 5.07
CA CYS A 65 2.23 -12.18 4.01
C CYS A 65 3.77 -12.16 3.99
N TYR A 66 4.42 -11.54 4.97
CA TYR A 66 5.86 -11.59 5.16
C TYR A 66 6.24 -12.31 6.46
N THR A 67 7.49 -12.75 6.59
CA THR A 67 8.02 -13.27 7.86
C THR A 67 9.48 -12.85 7.99
N TYR A 68 9.92 -12.51 9.21
CA TYR A 68 11.32 -12.18 9.46
C TYR A 68 12.20 -13.44 9.41
N ASP A 69 13.09 -13.50 8.41
CA ASP A 69 14.12 -14.54 8.31
C ASP A 69 15.37 -14.09 9.07
N ARG A 70 15.63 -14.74 10.21
CA ARG A 70 16.80 -14.48 11.06
C ARG A 70 18.13 -14.79 10.37
N LYS A 71 18.16 -15.72 9.41
CA LYS A 71 19.39 -16.08 8.70
C LYS A 71 19.80 -14.99 7.70
N GLN A 72 18.81 -14.37 7.07
CA GLN A 72 19.02 -13.31 6.08
C GLN A 72 18.88 -11.90 6.68
N SER A 73 18.49 -11.80 7.94
CA SER A 73 18.19 -10.54 8.65
C SER A 73 17.24 -9.62 7.89
N LYS A 74 16.21 -10.19 7.25
CA LYS A 74 15.23 -9.44 6.46
C LYS A 74 13.85 -10.09 6.50
N TYR A 75 12.82 -9.32 6.15
CA TYR A 75 11.47 -9.85 5.91
C TYR A 75 11.41 -10.48 4.52
N CYS A 76 11.01 -11.75 4.45
CA CYS A 76 10.84 -12.52 3.22
C CYS A 76 9.35 -12.78 2.99
N TYR A 77 8.93 -12.78 1.73
CA TYR A 77 7.57 -13.12 1.36
C TYR A 77 7.26 -14.58 1.74
N ASN A 78 6.16 -14.76 2.48
CA ASN A 78 5.65 -16.03 2.96
C ASN A 78 4.10 -15.97 3.01
N PRO A 79 3.43 -16.20 1.88
CA PRO A 79 1.97 -16.07 1.76
C PRO A 79 1.18 -17.04 2.67
N ASN A 80 1.79 -18.15 3.08
CA ASN A 80 1.15 -19.12 3.98
C ASN A 80 0.95 -18.57 5.40
N ASN A 81 1.71 -17.55 5.79
CA ASN A 81 1.58 -16.91 7.10
C ASN A 81 0.24 -16.16 7.23
N GLU A 82 -0.37 -15.74 6.12
CA GLU A 82 -1.70 -15.14 6.10
C GLU A 82 -2.74 -16.03 6.80
N ALA A 83 -2.78 -17.32 6.46
CA ALA A 83 -3.71 -18.31 7.00
C ALA A 83 -3.42 -18.65 8.48
N GLN A 84 -2.16 -18.51 8.91
CA GLN A 84 -1.72 -18.80 10.28
C GLN A 84 -2.10 -17.67 11.25
N GLU A 85 -2.10 -16.43 10.77
CA GLU A 85 -2.45 -15.25 11.57
C GLU A 85 -3.95 -14.88 11.52
N VAL A 86 -4.79 -15.65 10.83
CA VAL A 86 -6.25 -15.43 10.80
C VAL A 86 -6.88 -15.76 12.16
N THR A 87 -7.64 -14.83 12.73
CA THR A 87 -8.37 -15.07 13.99
C THR A 87 -9.59 -15.98 13.77
N ALA A 88 -10.15 -16.55 14.83
CA ALA A 88 -11.32 -17.43 14.71
C ALA A 88 -12.53 -16.71 14.07
N GLU A 89 -12.67 -15.41 14.33
CA GLU A 89 -13.73 -14.56 13.77
C GLU A 89 -13.53 -14.32 12.27
N GLU A 90 -12.28 -14.09 11.84
CA GLU A 90 -11.95 -13.90 10.42
C GLU A 90 -12.07 -15.19 9.60
N LYS A 91 -11.96 -16.37 10.23
CA LYS A 91 -12.20 -17.67 9.55
C LYS A 91 -13.68 -17.93 9.25
N LEU A 92 -14.58 -17.24 9.96
CA LEU A 92 -16.02 -17.37 9.78
C LEU A 92 -16.57 -16.34 8.78
N ASP A 93 -15.71 -15.47 8.24
CA ASP A 93 -16.08 -14.44 7.28
C ASP A 93 -16.43 -15.08 5.92
N PRO A 94 -17.69 -14.96 5.46
CA PRO A 94 -18.12 -15.54 4.19
C PRO A 94 -17.57 -14.80 2.97
N ASP A 95 -17.05 -13.58 3.12
CA ASP A 95 -16.66 -12.71 2.00
C ASP A 95 -15.24 -12.99 1.48
N ASP A 96 -14.52 -13.97 2.06
CA ASP A 96 -13.15 -14.38 1.67
C ASP A 96 -12.14 -13.21 1.62
N CYS A 97 -12.49 -12.11 2.28
CA CYS A 97 -11.69 -10.91 2.39
C CYS A 97 -10.81 -11.01 3.63
N LEU A 98 -9.50 -11.00 3.42
CA LEU A 98 -8.52 -11.03 4.48
C LEU A 98 -7.70 -9.75 4.46
N GLU A 99 -7.67 -9.06 5.59
CA GLU A 99 -6.79 -7.93 5.75
C GLU A 99 -5.38 -8.37 6.05
N LEU A 100 -4.44 -7.72 5.38
CA LEU A 100 -3.05 -8.11 5.43
C LEU A 100 -2.25 -7.34 6.46
N ILE A 101 -2.81 -6.34 7.13
CA ILE A 101 -2.14 -5.73 8.28
C ILE A 101 -2.17 -6.69 9.47
N ARG A 102 -1.01 -6.89 10.10
CA ARG A 102 -0.87 -7.65 11.35
C ARG A 102 -1.68 -6.96 12.44
N LYS A 103 -2.48 -7.73 13.18
CA LYS A 103 -3.22 -7.21 14.34
C LYS A 103 -2.26 -7.06 15.52
N ASP A 104 -2.33 -5.93 16.22
CA ASP A 104 -1.81 -5.86 17.58
C ASP A 104 -2.75 -6.67 18.49
N PRO A 105 -2.27 -7.69 19.21
CA PRO A 105 -3.08 -8.49 20.14
C PRO A 105 -3.81 -7.66 21.22
N LYS A 106 -3.39 -6.41 21.45
CA LYS A 106 -3.93 -5.51 22.47
C LYS A 106 -4.78 -4.38 21.90
N SER A 107 -4.88 -4.23 20.58
CA SER A 107 -5.60 -3.11 19.95
C SER A 107 -6.71 -3.61 19.03
N ASN A 108 -7.92 -3.09 19.24
CA ASN A 108 -9.08 -3.30 18.37
C ASN A 108 -9.13 -2.28 17.20
N GLN A 109 -8.06 -1.52 16.92
CA GLN A 109 -8.10 -0.49 15.88
C GLN A 109 -7.93 -1.04 14.46
N ALA A 110 -8.68 -0.41 13.53
CA ALA A 110 -8.66 -0.64 12.09
C ALA A 110 -7.20 -0.72 11.56
N ARG A 111 -6.75 -1.85 11.01
CA ARG A 111 -7.02 -2.38 9.65
C ARG A 111 -6.39 -1.55 8.51
N GLN A 112 -5.93 -0.32 8.76
CA GLN A 112 -5.22 0.56 7.81
C GLN A 112 -4.04 1.27 8.48
N LEU A 113 -2.93 1.45 7.78
CA LEU A 113 -1.78 2.19 8.31
C LEU A 113 -1.85 3.64 7.84
N ARG A 114 -1.79 4.59 8.78
CA ARG A 114 -1.78 6.02 8.49
C ARG A 114 -0.37 6.58 8.58
N PHE A 115 -0.06 7.59 7.77
CA PHE A 115 1.25 8.23 7.78
C PHE A 115 1.20 9.71 7.46
N HIS A 116 2.30 10.36 7.81
CA HIS A 116 2.68 11.67 7.32
C HIS A 116 4.19 11.72 7.12
N THR A 117 4.65 12.58 6.23
CA THR A 117 6.07 12.89 6.05
C THR A 117 6.47 14.05 6.97
N GLU A 118 7.76 14.33 7.03
CA GLU A 118 8.21 15.65 7.46
C GLU A 118 7.80 16.71 6.44
N PRO A 119 7.59 17.97 6.86
CA PRO A 119 7.32 19.07 5.93
C PRO A 119 8.47 19.26 4.94
N ASP A 120 8.13 19.55 3.68
CA ASP A 120 9.13 19.93 2.68
C ASP A 120 9.60 21.38 2.86
N LYS A 121 10.44 21.87 1.93
CA LYS A 121 10.97 23.24 1.96
C LYS A 121 9.89 24.32 1.86
N ASP A 122 8.73 23.98 1.31
CA ASP A 122 7.57 24.87 1.17
C ASP A 122 6.61 24.71 2.37
N GLY A 123 6.98 23.91 3.37
CA GLY A 123 6.18 23.62 4.56
C GLY A 123 5.05 22.63 4.30
N LEU A 124 5.00 21.98 3.13
CA LEU A 124 3.94 21.04 2.77
C LEU A 124 4.20 19.68 3.39
N ARG A 125 3.17 19.11 4.03
CA ARG A 125 3.24 17.78 4.65
C ARG A 125 2.38 16.80 3.87
N LEU A 126 3.02 15.84 3.20
CA LEU A 126 2.31 14.73 2.59
C LEU A 126 1.79 13.82 3.69
N SER A 127 0.53 13.42 3.60
CA SER A 127 -0.07 12.44 4.50
C SER A 127 -0.91 11.44 3.72
N GLY A 128 -1.30 10.36 4.37
CA GLY A 128 -2.00 9.31 3.68
C GLY A 128 -2.33 8.10 4.53
N GLU A 129 -2.94 7.14 3.86
CA GLU A 129 -3.37 5.87 4.43
C GLU A 129 -3.12 4.76 3.41
N ILE A 130 -2.73 3.59 3.92
CA ILE A 130 -2.59 2.37 3.12
C ILE A 130 -3.48 1.27 3.71
N TYR A 131 -4.25 0.61 2.85
CA TYR A 131 -5.11 -0.52 3.20
C TYR A 131 -4.81 -1.74 2.31
N PRO A 132 -3.95 -2.66 2.78
CA PRO A 132 -3.64 -3.90 2.09
C PRO A 132 -4.64 -5.02 2.42
N LEU A 133 -5.16 -5.65 1.35
CA LEU A 133 -6.17 -6.70 1.40
C LEU A 133 -5.78 -7.88 0.53
N ARG A 134 -6.30 -9.06 0.87
CA ARG A 134 -6.46 -10.19 -0.04
C ARG A 134 -7.94 -10.45 -0.21
N ILE A 135 -8.42 -10.42 -1.45
CA ILE A 135 -9.78 -10.77 -1.83
C ILE A 135 -9.66 -12.03 -2.68
N HIS A 136 -10.06 -13.17 -2.14
CA HIS A 136 -9.85 -14.50 -2.75
C HIS A 136 -8.38 -14.74 -3.19
N ASP A 137 -8.14 -14.72 -4.50
CA ASP A 137 -6.88 -14.99 -5.20
C ASP A 137 -6.10 -13.73 -5.58
N THR A 138 -6.57 -12.55 -5.15
CA THR A 138 -6.05 -11.26 -5.59
C THR A 138 -5.66 -10.41 -4.38
N TYR A 139 -4.48 -9.82 -4.43
CA TYR A 139 -4.12 -8.73 -3.53
C TYR A 139 -4.71 -7.42 -4.01
N ALA A 140 -5.30 -6.66 -3.09
CA ALA A 140 -5.84 -5.35 -3.33
C ALA A 140 -5.19 -4.31 -2.41
N LEU A 141 -4.97 -3.11 -2.94
CA LEU A 141 -4.35 -2.00 -2.26
C LEU A 141 -5.22 -0.75 -2.44
N ASP A 142 -5.60 -0.14 -1.33
CA ASP A 142 -6.05 1.25 -1.32
C ASP A 142 -4.92 2.11 -0.75
N LEU A 143 -4.34 2.98 -1.58
CA LEU A 143 -3.32 3.95 -1.16
C LEU A 143 -3.85 5.36 -1.36
N THR A 144 -4.09 6.08 -0.27
CA THR A 144 -4.50 7.49 -0.32
C THR A 144 -3.33 8.40 0.02
N LEU A 145 -3.16 9.45 -0.79
CA LEU A 145 -2.17 10.51 -0.61
C LEU A 145 -2.89 11.86 -0.61
N ARG A 146 -2.54 12.72 0.34
CA ARG A 146 -3.22 14.01 0.53
C ARG A 146 -2.30 15.08 1.13
N TYR A 147 -2.60 16.34 0.80
CA TYR A 147 -2.12 17.51 1.53
C TYR A 147 -3.28 18.12 2.33
N ARG A 148 -2.98 18.73 3.49
CA ARG A 148 -3.96 19.50 4.27
C ARG A 148 -3.87 20.99 3.99
N GLU A 149 -2.87 21.38 3.22
CA GLU A 149 -2.55 22.74 2.86
C GLU A 149 -3.10 23.06 1.46
N THR A 150 -3.02 24.34 1.09
CA THR A 150 -3.23 24.79 -0.28
C THR A 150 -1.94 24.61 -1.07
N VAL A 151 -2.00 23.90 -2.19
CA VAL A 151 -0.82 23.63 -3.03
C VAL A 151 -0.99 24.20 -4.42
N ASP A 152 0.14 24.53 -5.07
CA ASP A 152 0.14 24.87 -6.49
C ASP A 152 -0.21 23.65 -7.35
N LEU A 153 -0.93 23.86 -8.45
CA LEU A 153 -1.40 22.78 -9.33
C LEU A 153 -0.27 21.83 -9.79
N ILE A 154 0.94 22.36 -10.02
CA ILE A 154 2.12 21.60 -10.44
C ILE A 154 2.53 20.56 -9.38
N LYS A 155 2.28 20.84 -8.10
CA LYS A 155 2.58 19.94 -6.97
C LYS A 155 1.59 18.78 -6.87
N LEU A 156 0.47 18.78 -7.59
CA LEU A 156 -0.46 17.64 -7.61
C LEU A 156 0.17 16.37 -8.18
N SER A 157 1.19 16.51 -9.03
CA SER A 157 1.97 15.37 -9.54
C SER A 157 2.63 14.55 -8.41
N GLN A 158 2.85 15.15 -7.24
CA GLN A 158 3.40 14.46 -6.06
C GLN A 158 2.40 13.48 -5.44
N LEU A 159 1.10 13.66 -5.68
CA LEU A 159 0.05 12.76 -5.22
C LEU A 159 -0.15 11.56 -6.14
N ASN A 160 0.51 11.49 -7.30
CA ASN A 160 0.30 10.39 -8.26
C ASN A 160 1.29 9.22 -8.06
N PRO A 161 0.84 8.06 -7.54
CA PRO A 161 1.70 6.89 -7.35
C PRO A 161 1.81 5.99 -8.61
N THR A 162 1.03 6.22 -9.67
CA THR A 162 0.92 5.26 -10.81
C THR A 162 2.19 5.07 -11.62
N ASN A 163 3.15 5.99 -11.52
CA ASN A 163 4.46 5.83 -12.16
C ASN A 163 5.36 4.84 -11.42
N HIS A 164 4.96 4.39 -10.23
CA HIS A 164 5.77 3.56 -9.33
C HIS A 164 5.06 2.27 -8.94
N ILE A 165 3.73 2.27 -8.92
CA ILE A 165 2.90 1.11 -8.59
C ILE A 165 2.18 0.65 -9.86
N GLN A 166 2.60 -0.50 -10.38
CA GLN A 166 2.04 -1.18 -11.54
C GLN A 166 1.43 -2.50 -11.09
N ALA A 167 0.11 -2.52 -11.03
CA ALA A 167 -0.66 -3.71 -10.68
C ALA A 167 -0.87 -4.59 -11.93
N SER A 168 -0.86 -5.91 -11.78
CA SER A 168 -1.13 -6.86 -12.86
C SER A 168 -2.10 -7.95 -12.42
N LEU A 169 -3.13 -8.19 -13.23
CA LEU A 169 -4.08 -9.28 -13.07
C LEU A 169 -3.70 -10.53 -13.90
N GLY A 170 -2.39 -10.78 -14.07
CA GLY A 170 -1.90 -11.96 -14.80
C GLY A 170 -1.74 -11.77 -16.30
N GLN A 171 -1.66 -10.51 -16.78
CA GLN A 171 -1.14 -10.23 -18.12
C GLN A 171 0.37 -9.98 -18.02
N THR A 172 1.14 -10.87 -18.62
CA THR A 172 2.57 -10.70 -18.95
C THR A 172 2.74 -10.96 -20.43
#